data_AF-A0A376BMB6-F1
#
_entry.id   AF-A0A376BMB6-F1
#
_cell.length_a   1.000
_cell.length_b   1.000
_cell.length_c   1.000
_cell.angle_alpha   90.00
_cell.angle_beta   90.00
_cell.angle_gamma   90.00
#
_symmetry.space_group_name_H-M   'P 1'
#
loop_
_entity.id
_entity.type
_entity.pdbx_description
1 polymer ?
#
loop_
_entity_poly.entity_id
_entity_poly.type
_entity_poly.pdbx_seq_one_letter_code
_entity_poly.pdbx_strand_id
1 'polypeptide(L)'
;MSEKYHLVIDGLNVEADKNSTIIQALAKAGNAITKNVGCMGQGVCGSCRCLVRKEGERTVTTALACETPIEEGMQVSFIDYFLPSHIHYYDLENVGDGWNWLDDTAALFPESQHCRHCGGCDAACPKHLQVQNGVAQVVAGDFGAAAHTFDECVMCNLCTLACPENIRPNHLGLYARRMTTARSLRPVDLMRRLQEIDSGAMKVDIQAA
;
A
#
# COMPACT_ATOMS: atom_id res chain seq x y z
N MET A 1 -30.58 9.94 21.00
CA MET A 1 -30.44 9.25 19.70
C MET A 1 -29.34 9.95 18.95
N SER A 2 -28.34 9.22 18.48
CA SER A 2 -27.32 9.82 17.62
C SER A 2 -27.91 10.16 16.26
N GLU A 3 -27.48 11.29 15.72
CA GLU A 3 -27.78 11.69 14.35
C GLU A 3 -27.20 10.66 13.37
N LYS A 4 -27.98 10.32 12.35
CA LYS A 4 -27.65 9.29 11.39
C LYS A 4 -27.51 9.88 10.01
N TYR A 5 -26.61 9.31 9.22
CA TYR A 5 -26.45 9.64 7.82
C TYR A 5 -26.93 8.52 6.89
N HIS A 6 -27.44 8.92 5.73
CA HIS A 6 -27.84 8.05 4.63
C HIS A 6 -26.80 8.12 3.52
N LEU A 7 -26.34 6.95 3.08
CA LEU A 7 -25.32 6.81 2.04
C LEU A 7 -25.60 5.58 1.19
N VAL A 8 -24.97 5.52 0.03
CA VAL A 8 -25.04 4.37 -0.88
C VAL A 8 -23.68 3.68 -0.91
N ILE A 9 -23.62 2.42 -0.50
CA ILE A 9 -22.40 1.59 -0.55
C ILE A 9 -22.63 0.41 -1.49
N ASP A 10 -21.86 0.32 -2.57
CA ASP A 10 -22.00 -0.73 -3.61
C ASP A 10 -23.45 -0.87 -4.13
N GLY A 11 -24.17 0.25 -4.23
CA GLY A 11 -25.56 0.30 -4.67
C GLY A 11 -26.61 0.00 -3.58
N LEU A 12 -26.19 -0.29 -2.34
CA LEU A 12 -27.08 -0.52 -1.20
C LEU A 12 -27.26 0.77 -0.40
N ASN A 13 -28.51 1.09 -0.06
CA ASN A 13 -28.81 2.17 0.89
C ASN A 13 -28.40 1.73 2.30
N VAL A 14 -27.57 2.53 2.94
CA VAL A 14 -27.05 2.31 4.29
C VAL A 14 -27.44 3.51 5.15
N GLU A 15 -27.84 3.23 6.40
CA GLU A 15 -28.14 4.23 7.43
C GLU A 15 -27.22 3.94 8.63
N ALA A 16 -26.40 4.91 9.03
CA ALA A 16 -25.40 4.71 10.08
C ALA A 16 -25.19 5.96 10.95
N ASP A 17 -24.63 5.77 12.15
CA ASP A 17 -24.25 6.87 13.05
C ASP A 17 -23.22 7.78 12.40
N LYS A 18 -23.43 9.11 12.46
CA LYS A 18 -22.57 10.10 11.80
C LYS A 18 -21.08 10.04 12.19
N ASN A 19 -20.75 9.44 13.33
CA ASN A 19 -19.36 9.28 13.79
C ASN A 19 -18.71 7.98 13.28
N SER A 20 -19.40 7.22 12.41
CA SER A 20 -18.87 5.98 11.85
C SER A 20 -17.95 6.26 10.67
N THR A 21 -16.99 5.37 10.45
CA THR A 21 -16.29 5.28 9.16
C THR A 21 -17.10 4.45 8.17
N ILE A 22 -16.76 4.51 6.88
CA ILE A 22 -17.44 3.74 5.81
C ILE A 22 -17.52 2.26 6.17
N ILE A 23 -16.42 1.65 6.65
CA ILE A 23 -16.41 0.22 6.98
C ILE A 23 -17.28 -0.10 8.20
N GLN A 24 -17.36 0.81 9.18
CA GLN A 24 -18.21 0.66 10.36
C GLN A 24 -19.69 0.81 10.00
N ALA A 25 -20.01 1.72 9.07
CA ALA A 25 -21.36 1.89 8.54
C ALA A 25 -21.81 0.61 7.82
N LEU A 26 -20.95 0.04 6.96
CA LEU A 26 -21.23 -1.22 6.28
C LEU A 26 -21.43 -2.39 7.27
N ALA A 27 -20.57 -2.50 8.30
CA ALA A 27 -20.67 -3.54 9.32
C ALA A 27 -21.99 -3.47 10.10
N LYS A 28 -22.43 -2.26 10.45
CA LYS A 28 -23.66 -2.03 11.22
C LYS A 28 -24.93 -2.18 10.38
N ALA A 29 -24.83 -2.13 9.06
CA ALA A 29 -25.96 -2.37 8.15
C ALA A 29 -26.45 -3.83 8.12
N GLY A 30 -25.81 -4.74 8.88
CA GLY A 30 -26.24 -6.14 9.03
C GLY A 30 -25.71 -7.09 7.95
N ASN A 31 -24.88 -6.59 7.03
CA ASN A 31 -24.26 -7.41 5.98
C ASN A 31 -22.94 -8.01 6.48
N ALA A 32 -22.72 -9.31 6.22
CA ALA A 32 -21.45 -9.94 6.48
C ALA A 32 -20.37 -9.33 5.57
N ILE A 33 -19.31 -8.76 6.17
CA ILE A 33 -18.18 -8.24 5.41
C ILE A 33 -17.24 -9.39 5.07
N THR A 34 -17.37 -9.93 3.86
CA THR A 34 -16.60 -11.09 3.38
C THR A 34 -15.41 -10.71 2.50
N LYS A 35 -15.33 -9.45 2.06
CA LYS A 35 -14.27 -8.89 1.22
C LYS A 35 -14.00 -7.43 1.57
N ASN A 36 -12.88 -6.89 1.06
CA ASN A 36 -12.46 -5.51 1.26
C ASN A 36 -12.38 -5.08 2.74
N VAL A 37 -11.88 -5.99 3.57
CA VAL A 37 -11.72 -5.84 5.03
C VAL A 37 -10.36 -6.35 5.48
N GLY A 38 -9.87 -5.83 6.61
CA GLY A 38 -8.58 -6.21 7.19
C GLY A 38 -8.43 -5.62 8.59
N CYS A 39 -7.57 -4.61 8.74
CA CYS A 39 -7.22 -4.02 10.04
C CYS A 39 -8.35 -3.27 10.77
N MET A 40 -9.46 -2.96 10.10
CA MET A 40 -10.68 -2.38 10.72
C MET A 40 -10.48 -1.05 11.48
N GLY A 41 -9.58 -0.17 11.02
CA GLY A 41 -9.55 1.23 11.51
C GLY A 41 -8.18 1.91 11.54
N GLN A 42 -7.09 1.17 11.37
CA GLN A 42 -5.75 1.76 11.43
C GLN A 42 -5.17 2.15 10.05
N GLY A 43 -5.85 1.80 8.96
CA GLY A 43 -5.39 2.11 7.61
C GLY A 43 -4.07 1.46 7.19
N VAL A 44 -3.61 0.41 7.88
CA VAL A 44 -2.27 -0.17 7.70
C VAL A 44 -2.20 -1.34 6.71
N CYS A 45 -3.33 -2.00 6.42
CA CYS A 45 -3.35 -3.20 5.58
C CYS A 45 -3.69 -2.95 4.10
N GLY A 46 -4.24 -1.77 3.77
CA GLY A 46 -4.68 -1.45 2.40
C GLY A 46 -5.89 -2.22 1.86
N SER A 47 -6.51 -3.12 2.65
CA SER A 47 -7.58 -4.03 2.17
C SER A 47 -8.91 -3.34 1.84
N CYS A 48 -9.25 -2.25 2.53
CA CYS A 48 -10.57 -1.59 2.44
C CYS A 48 -10.61 -0.41 1.46
N ARG A 49 -9.81 -0.50 0.39
CA ARG A 49 -9.75 0.48 -0.70
C ARG A 49 -11.12 0.67 -1.36
N CYS A 50 -11.49 1.93 -1.59
CA CYS A 50 -12.78 2.28 -2.19
C CYS A 50 -12.67 3.58 -3.01
N LEU A 51 -13.65 3.77 -3.87
CA LEU A 51 -13.98 5.03 -4.49
C LEU A 51 -15.06 5.73 -3.68
N VAL A 52 -14.92 7.03 -3.49
CA VAL A 52 -15.84 7.88 -2.75
C VAL A 52 -16.25 9.06 -3.62
N ARG A 53 -17.54 9.38 -3.60
CA ARG A 53 -18.10 10.62 -4.13
C ARG A 53 -18.99 11.25 -3.06
N LYS A 54 -18.73 12.51 -2.74
CA LYS A 54 -19.54 13.28 -1.79
C LYS A 54 -20.81 13.80 -2.47
N GLU A 55 -21.81 14.12 -1.65
CA GLU A 55 -23.05 14.69 -2.16
C GLU A 55 -22.79 16.00 -2.92
N GLY A 56 -23.42 16.14 -4.10
CA GLY A 56 -23.25 17.31 -4.96
C GLY A 56 -21.92 17.38 -5.73
N GLU A 57 -20.94 16.54 -5.42
CA GLU A 57 -19.65 16.51 -6.12
C GLU A 57 -19.69 15.63 -7.37
N ARG A 58 -19.02 16.08 -8.43
CA ARG A 58 -18.82 15.29 -9.66
C ARG A 58 -17.60 14.37 -9.57
N THR A 59 -16.61 14.76 -8.78
CA THR A 59 -15.32 14.09 -8.69
C THR A 59 -15.44 12.81 -7.85
N VAL A 60 -14.66 11.81 -8.23
CA VAL A 60 -14.49 10.57 -7.45
C VAL A 60 -13.06 10.55 -6.94
N THR A 61 -12.89 10.28 -5.65
CA THR A 61 -11.58 10.13 -5.03
C THR A 61 -11.42 8.72 -4.48
N THR A 62 -10.17 8.30 -4.34
CA THR A 62 -9.83 7.00 -3.75
C THR A 62 -9.61 7.16 -2.25
N ALA A 63 -10.05 6.19 -1.45
CA ALA A 63 -9.91 6.25 0.00
C ALA A 63 -9.75 4.87 0.64
N LEU A 64 -9.40 4.86 1.93
CA LEU A 64 -9.47 3.67 2.79
C LEU A 64 -10.72 3.75 3.66
N ALA A 65 -11.69 2.88 3.41
CA ALA A 65 -13.00 2.92 4.07
C ALA A 65 -12.93 2.85 5.61
N CYS A 66 -11.86 2.28 6.16
CA CYS A 66 -11.69 2.20 7.61
C CYS A 66 -11.21 3.49 8.27
N GLU A 67 -10.67 4.44 7.51
CA GLU A 67 -10.20 5.75 8.00
C GLU A 67 -11.09 6.90 7.52
N THR A 68 -11.97 6.68 6.54
CA THR A 68 -12.85 7.71 5.98
C THR A 68 -14.16 7.81 6.76
N PRO A 69 -14.46 8.95 7.39
CA PRO A 69 -15.77 9.22 7.99
C PRO A 69 -16.87 9.22 6.94
N ILE A 70 -18.07 8.80 7.31
CA ILE A 70 -19.24 8.93 6.43
C ILE A 70 -19.76 10.36 6.40
N GLU A 71 -20.41 10.74 5.29
CA GLU A 71 -21.12 12.02 5.11
C GLU A 71 -22.51 11.72 4.54
N GLU A 72 -23.48 12.61 4.78
CA GLU A 72 -24.82 12.50 4.18
C GLU A 72 -24.72 12.50 2.64
N GLY A 73 -25.53 11.64 2.00
CA GLY A 73 -25.58 11.54 0.54
C GLY A 73 -24.31 10.97 -0.11
N MET A 74 -23.33 10.50 0.68
CA MET A 74 -22.10 9.92 0.17
C MET A 74 -22.38 8.66 -0.66
N GLN A 75 -21.63 8.50 -1.75
CA GLN A 75 -21.62 7.29 -2.56
C GLN A 75 -20.26 6.63 -2.48
N VAL A 76 -20.25 5.33 -2.21
CA VAL A 76 -19.06 4.52 -2.04
C VAL A 76 -19.14 3.30 -2.94
N SER A 77 -18.03 2.97 -3.60
CA SER A 77 -17.86 1.68 -4.24
C SER A 77 -16.54 1.04 -3.83
N PHE A 78 -16.57 -0.17 -3.29
CA PHE A 78 -15.36 -0.91 -2.96
C PHE A 78 -14.68 -1.42 -4.23
N ILE A 79 -13.34 -1.38 -4.22
CA ILE A 79 -12.55 -1.81 -5.37
C ILE A 79 -11.99 -3.21 -5.13
N ASP A 80 -12.52 -4.17 -5.88
CA ASP A 80 -11.92 -5.49 -5.99
C ASP A 80 -10.65 -5.40 -6.85
N TYR A 81 -9.49 -5.71 -6.25
CA TYR A 81 -8.23 -5.75 -6.98
C TYR A 81 -8.05 -7.14 -7.60
N PHE A 82 -7.97 -7.18 -8.92
CA PHE A 82 -7.64 -8.37 -9.69
C PHE A 82 -6.14 -8.39 -9.97
N LEU A 83 -5.51 -9.54 -9.76
CA LEU A 83 -4.10 -9.72 -10.07
C LEU A 83 -3.92 -9.71 -11.60
N PRO A 84 -2.93 -8.96 -12.14
CA PRO A 84 -2.61 -9.06 -13.55
C PRO A 84 -2.02 -10.42 -13.88
N SER A 85 -2.15 -10.87 -15.13
CA SER A 85 -1.65 -12.17 -15.59
C SER A 85 -0.13 -12.31 -15.46
N HIS A 86 0.59 -11.19 -15.59
CA HIS A 86 2.03 -11.11 -15.40
C HIS A 86 2.34 -10.31 -14.14
N ILE A 87 2.98 -10.95 -13.18
CA ILE A 87 3.52 -10.28 -12.00
C ILE A 87 5.03 -10.43 -11.95
N HIS A 88 5.69 -9.41 -11.41
CA HIS A 88 7.15 -9.40 -11.29
C HIS A 88 7.57 -10.32 -10.14
N TYR A 89 8.30 -11.38 -10.47
CA TYR A 89 8.92 -12.28 -9.51
C TYR A 89 10.42 -12.01 -9.48
N TYR A 90 10.97 -11.92 -8.29
CA TYR A 90 12.39 -11.72 -8.06
C TYR A 90 12.79 -12.40 -6.75
N ASP A 91 14.00 -12.92 -6.73
CA ASP A 91 14.59 -13.55 -5.56
C ASP A 91 15.57 -12.59 -4.89
N LEU A 92 15.46 -12.45 -3.58
CA LEU A 92 16.37 -11.59 -2.82
C LEU A 92 17.75 -12.22 -2.64
N GLU A 93 17.88 -13.54 -2.79
CA GLU A 93 19.19 -14.20 -2.79
C GLU A 93 20.03 -13.79 -4.01
N ASN A 94 19.35 -13.46 -5.11
CA ASN A 94 19.96 -13.04 -6.37
C ASN A 94 20.17 -11.51 -6.47
N VAL A 95 19.79 -10.74 -5.44
CA VAL A 95 20.11 -9.31 -5.37
C VAL A 95 21.62 -9.18 -5.50
N GLY A 96 22.16 -8.52 -6.52
CA GLY A 96 23.60 -8.33 -6.67
C GLY A 96 24.22 -7.44 -5.57
N ASP A 97 25.43 -6.97 -5.84
CA ASP A 97 26.17 -6.04 -4.97
C ASP A 97 25.71 -4.57 -5.09
N GLY A 98 24.70 -4.29 -5.93
CA GLY A 98 24.16 -2.95 -6.15
C GLY A 98 24.42 -2.42 -7.55
N TRP A 99 25.53 -2.82 -8.18
CA TRP A 99 25.94 -2.27 -9.47
C TRP A 99 25.00 -2.67 -10.61
N ASN A 100 24.35 -3.82 -10.50
CA ASN A 100 23.42 -4.36 -11.50
C ASN A 100 21.95 -3.97 -11.27
N TRP A 101 21.61 -3.21 -10.22
CA TRP A 101 20.21 -2.98 -9.84
C TRP A 101 19.41 -2.22 -10.90
N LEU A 102 20.05 -1.31 -11.66
CA LEU A 102 19.40 -0.62 -12.76
C LEU A 102 19.03 -1.58 -13.90
N ASP A 103 19.95 -2.45 -14.30
CA ASP A 103 19.72 -3.45 -15.34
C ASP A 103 18.66 -4.47 -14.90
N ASP A 104 18.75 -4.96 -13.66
CA ASP A 104 17.75 -5.86 -13.07
C ASP A 104 16.37 -5.21 -13.05
N THR A 105 16.29 -3.92 -12.72
CA THR A 105 15.03 -3.17 -12.72
C THR A 105 14.48 -3.00 -14.12
N ALA A 106 15.31 -2.69 -15.10
CA ALA A 106 14.88 -2.57 -16.49
C ALA A 106 14.36 -3.91 -17.06
N ALA A 107 14.93 -5.03 -16.63
CA ALA A 107 14.47 -6.37 -16.99
C ALA A 107 13.18 -6.77 -16.27
N LEU A 108 13.08 -6.47 -14.97
CA LEU A 108 11.94 -6.86 -14.14
C LEU A 108 10.74 -5.94 -14.36
N PHE A 109 10.94 -4.63 -14.41
CA PHE A 109 9.91 -3.59 -14.54
C PHE A 109 10.19 -2.70 -15.78
N PRO A 110 10.17 -3.27 -17.00
CA PRO A 110 10.45 -2.50 -18.22
C PRO A 110 9.49 -1.31 -18.40
N GLU A 111 8.26 -1.42 -17.89
CA GLU A 111 7.24 -0.38 -17.96
C GLU A 111 7.62 0.88 -17.17
N SER A 112 8.49 0.76 -16.15
CA SER A 112 8.87 1.89 -15.28
C SER A 112 9.49 3.06 -16.05
N GLN A 113 10.22 2.77 -17.13
CA GLN A 113 10.85 3.74 -18.03
C GLN A 113 9.83 4.56 -18.84
N HIS A 114 8.58 4.08 -18.95
CA HIS A 114 7.52 4.75 -19.70
C HIS A 114 6.70 5.73 -18.84
N CYS A 115 7.08 5.97 -17.58
CA CYS A 115 6.38 6.90 -16.71
C CYS A 115 6.22 8.28 -17.36
N ARG A 116 4.98 8.66 -17.66
CA ARG A 116 4.63 9.94 -18.30
C ARG A 116 4.43 11.12 -17.35
N HIS A 117 4.76 10.94 -16.07
CA HIS A 117 4.65 11.96 -15.03
C HIS A 117 3.26 12.64 -14.95
N CYS A 118 2.18 11.86 -15.01
CA CYS A 118 0.80 12.39 -15.04
C CYS A 118 0.15 12.69 -13.68
N GLY A 119 0.77 12.32 -12.56
CA GLY A 119 0.27 12.54 -11.20
C GLY A 119 -0.89 11.63 -10.75
N GLY A 120 -1.39 10.74 -11.62
CA GLY A 120 -2.55 9.89 -11.30
C GLY A 120 -2.32 8.96 -10.11
N CYS A 121 -1.09 8.45 -9.94
CA CYS A 121 -0.74 7.59 -8.82
C CYS A 121 -0.64 8.34 -7.48
N ASP A 122 -0.22 9.60 -7.50
CA ASP A 122 -0.17 10.46 -6.30
C ASP A 122 -1.59 10.80 -5.86
N ALA A 123 -2.45 11.21 -6.81
CA ALA A 123 -3.86 11.50 -6.55
C ALA A 123 -4.63 10.28 -6.03
N ALA A 124 -4.24 9.07 -6.45
CA ALA A 124 -4.84 7.82 -6.00
C ALA A 124 -4.28 7.31 -4.65
N CYS A 125 -3.22 7.90 -4.11
CA CYS A 125 -2.59 7.41 -2.90
C CYS A 125 -3.31 7.94 -1.64
N PRO A 126 -3.99 7.08 -0.85
CA PRO A 126 -4.67 7.52 0.37
C PRO A 126 -3.70 7.87 1.51
N LYS A 127 -2.40 7.55 1.36
CA LYS A 127 -1.33 7.94 2.28
C LYS A 127 -0.54 9.16 1.77
N HIS A 128 -0.97 9.77 0.66
CA HIS A 128 -0.39 11.00 0.10
C HIS A 128 1.12 10.89 -0.22
N LEU A 129 1.57 9.69 -0.58
CA LEU A 129 2.95 9.47 -1.01
C LEU A 129 3.20 10.17 -2.34
N GLN A 130 4.45 10.63 -2.53
CA GLN A 130 4.94 11.12 -3.83
C GLN A 130 5.31 9.93 -4.74
N VAL A 131 4.32 9.09 -5.03
CA VAL A 131 4.45 7.82 -5.78
C VAL A 131 5.13 8.03 -7.12
N GLN A 132 4.74 9.05 -7.88
CA GLN A 132 5.35 9.37 -9.17
C GLN A 132 6.85 9.67 -9.02
N ASN A 133 7.21 10.46 -8.02
CA ASN A 133 8.61 10.77 -7.74
C ASN A 133 9.38 9.51 -7.31
N GLY A 134 8.74 8.62 -6.53
CA GLY A 134 9.31 7.33 -6.18
C GLY A 134 9.62 6.46 -7.40
N VAL A 135 8.74 6.44 -8.41
CA VAL A 135 9.02 5.75 -9.68
C VAL A 135 10.22 6.38 -10.39
N ALA A 136 10.27 7.71 -10.47
CA ALA A 136 11.38 8.44 -11.10
C ALA A 136 12.72 8.17 -10.38
N GLN A 137 12.72 8.10 -9.05
CA GLN A 137 13.89 7.76 -8.24
C GLN A 137 14.42 6.35 -8.57
N VAL A 138 13.53 5.36 -8.68
CA VAL A 138 13.93 3.99 -9.06
C VAL A 138 14.53 3.97 -10.47
N VAL A 139 13.89 4.64 -11.43
CA VAL A 139 14.38 4.76 -12.81
C VAL A 139 15.75 5.44 -12.88
N ALA A 140 16.00 6.43 -12.02
CA ALA A 140 17.28 7.11 -11.90
C ALA A 140 18.34 6.32 -11.11
N GLY A 141 17.98 5.17 -10.52
CA GLY A 141 18.88 4.35 -9.70
C GLY A 141 19.03 4.80 -8.25
N ASP A 142 18.23 5.76 -7.79
CA ASP A 142 18.19 6.20 -6.40
C ASP A 142 17.23 5.33 -5.57
N PHE A 143 17.63 4.08 -5.36
CA PHE A 143 16.84 3.10 -4.60
C PHE A 143 16.67 3.48 -3.12
N GLY A 144 17.63 4.22 -2.55
CA GLY A 144 17.55 4.70 -1.17
C GLY A 144 16.44 5.74 -1.00
N ALA A 145 16.40 6.75 -1.87
CA ALA A 145 15.34 7.75 -1.83
C ALA A 145 13.98 7.13 -2.21
N ALA A 146 13.93 6.22 -3.18
CA ALA A 146 12.72 5.48 -3.50
C ALA A 146 12.23 4.65 -2.30
N ALA A 147 13.12 3.94 -1.61
CA ALA A 147 12.76 3.15 -0.43
C ALA A 147 12.13 4.02 0.66
N HIS A 148 12.66 5.23 0.87
CA HIS A 148 12.08 6.20 1.80
C HIS A 148 10.71 6.71 1.33
N THR A 149 10.57 7.09 0.05
CA THR A 149 9.30 7.55 -0.53
C THR A 149 8.18 6.52 -0.38
N PHE A 150 8.51 5.23 -0.43
CA PHE A 150 7.55 4.13 -0.31
C PHE A 150 7.47 3.51 1.09
N ASP A 151 8.09 4.09 2.12
CA ASP A 151 8.19 3.43 3.42
C ASP A 151 6.82 3.20 4.09
N GLU A 152 5.96 4.22 4.03
CA GLU A 152 4.58 4.18 4.54
C GLU A 152 3.58 3.52 3.57
N CYS A 153 4.06 2.93 2.46
CA CYS A 153 3.19 2.27 1.51
C CYS A 153 2.50 1.04 2.13
N VAL A 154 1.17 1.11 2.24
CA VAL A 154 0.30 0.05 2.79
C VAL A 154 -0.18 -0.97 1.75
N MET A 155 0.44 -0.97 0.56
CA MET A 155 0.13 -1.92 -0.53
C MET A 155 -1.36 -2.00 -0.92
N CYS A 156 -2.07 -0.87 -0.88
CA CYS A 156 -3.49 -0.80 -1.24
C CYS A 156 -3.78 -0.94 -2.75
N ASN A 157 -2.74 -0.94 -3.61
CA ASN A 157 -2.81 -1.07 -5.07
C ASN A 157 -3.61 0.02 -5.82
N LEU A 158 -4.05 1.10 -5.16
CA LEU A 158 -4.78 2.19 -5.82
C LEU A 158 -3.92 2.91 -6.87
N CYS A 159 -2.64 3.14 -6.58
CA CYS A 159 -1.70 3.70 -7.56
C CYS A 159 -1.41 2.76 -8.74
N THR A 160 -1.51 1.44 -8.54
CA THR A 160 -1.42 0.46 -9.62
C THR A 160 -2.60 0.62 -10.58
N LEU A 161 -3.82 0.72 -10.04
CA LEU A 161 -5.04 0.88 -10.85
C LEU A 161 -5.11 2.25 -11.56
N ALA A 162 -4.50 3.28 -10.98
CA ALA A 162 -4.48 4.63 -11.56
C ALA A 162 -3.38 4.83 -12.62
N CYS A 163 -2.43 3.91 -12.76
CA CYS A 163 -1.28 4.08 -13.65
C CYS A 163 -1.64 3.69 -15.09
N PRO A 164 -1.66 4.63 -16.05
CA PRO A 164 -1.98 4.31 -17.44
C PRO A 164 -0.88 3.49 -18.15
N GLU A 165 0.34 3.55 -17.62
CA GLU A 165 1.52 2.86 -18.16
C GLU A 165 1.70 1.45 -17.58
N ASN A 166 0.78 0.99 -16.72
CA ASN A 166 0.79 -0.35 -16.12
C ASN A 166 2.05 -0.66 -15.28
N ILE A 167 2.74 0.36 -14.75
CA ILE A 167 4.01 0.24 -13.99
C ILE A 167 3.87 -0.56 -12.69
N ARG A 168 2.68 -0.51 -12.06
CA ARG A 168 2.44 -0.98 -10.70
C ARG A 168 3.35 -0.32 -9.64
N PRO A 169 3.24 1.01 -9.44
CA PRO A 169 4.23 1.78 -8.69
C PRO A 169 4.51 1.29 -7.26
N ASN A 170 3.51 0.82 -6.52
CA ASN A 170 3.72 0.29 -5.17
C ASN A 170 4.55 -1.01 -5.15
N HIS A 171 4.48 -1.81 -6.22
CA HIS A 171 5.31 -3.01 -6.36
C HIS A 171 6.75 -2.67 -6.75
N LEU A 172 6.95 -1.67 -7.62
CA LEU A 172 8.27 -1.12 -7.91
C LEU A 172 8.92 -0.52 -6.64
N GLY A 173 8.14 0.22 -5.86
CA GLY A 173 8.57 0.76 -4.57
C GLY A 173 8.91 -0.34 -3.55
N LEU A 174 8.09 -1.40 -3.47
CA LEU A 174 8.38 -2.57 -2.62
C LEU A 174 9.67 -3.27 -3.05
N TYR A 175 9.90 -3.40 -4.36
CA TYR A 175 11.17 -3.90 -4.90
C TYR A 175 12.33 -3.04 -4.42
N ALA A 176 12.28 -1.71 -4.62
CA ALA A 176 13.33 -0.81 -4.18
C ALA A 176 13.63 -0.90 -2.67
N ARG A 177 12.58 -0.96 -1.85
CA ARG A 177 12.71 -1.18 -0.40
C ARG A 177 13.43 -2.49 -0.08
N ARG A 178 13.00 -3.60 -0.69
CA ARG A 178 13.58 -4.92 -0.44
C ARG A 178 15.05 -5.00 -0.87
N MET A 179 15.38 -4.50 -2.07
CA MET A 179 16.75 -4.47 -2.58
C MET A 179 17.66 -3.70 -1.62
N THR A 180 17.21 -2.50 -1.22
CA THR A 180 17.93 -1.64 -0.27
C THR A 180 18.12 -2.34 1.07
N THR A 181 17.04 -2.79 1.71
CA THR A 181 17.08 -3.40 3.05
C THR A 181 17.89 -4.69 3.10
N ALA A 182 17.80 -5.56 2.08
CA ALA A 182 18.54 -6.82 2.04
C ALA A 182 20.07 -6.61 2.12
N ARG A 183 20.56 -5.46 1.63
CA ARG A 183 22.00 -5.13 1.63
C ARG A 183 22.41 -4.14 2.71
N SER A 184 21.55 -3.19 3.08
CA SER A 184 21.95 -2.07 3.96
C SER A 184 21.52 -2.20 5.42
N LEU A 185 20.47 -2.97 5.72
CA LEU A 185 19.97 -3.03 7.10
C LEU A 185 20.88 -3.92 7.95
N ARG A 186 21.59 -3.28 8.89
CA ARG A 186 22.42 -3.92 9.93
C ARG A 186 22.00 -3.36 11.29
N PRO A 187 20.87 -3.81 11.86
CA PRO A 187 20.38 -3.29 13.14
C PRO A 187 21.43 -3.52 14.22
N VAL A 188 21.79 -2.47 14.97
CA VAL A 188 22.84 -2.56 16.01
C VAL A 188 22.50 -3.61 17.05
N ASP A 189 21.22 -3.72 17.43
CA ASP A 189 20.77 -4.76 18.35
C ASP A 189 20.95 -6.17 17.79
N LEU A 190 20.74 -6.36 16.48
CA LEU A 190 21.01 -7.64 15.83
C LEU A 190 22.52 -7.94 15.83
N MET A 191 23.34 -6.96 15.44
CA MET A 191 24.80 -7.11 15.42
C MET A 191 25.36 -7.45 16.81
N ARG A 192 24.88 -6.76 17.85
CA ARG A 192 25.24 -7.03 19.24
C ARG A 192 24.83 -8.45 19.65
N ARG A 193 23.58 -8.85 19.39
CA ARG A 193 23.09 -10.20 19.73
C ARG A 193 23.89 -11.29 19.02
N LEU A 194 24.21 -11.10 17.73
CA LEU A 194 25.06 -12.03 16.99
C LEU A 194 26.45 -12.14 17.64
N GLN A 195 27.06 -11.01 18.04
CA GLN A 195 28.33 -11.02 18.76
C GLN A 195 28.24 -11.70 20.13
N GLU A 196 27.16 -11.49 20.88
CA GLU A 196 26.92 -12.15 22.17
C GLU A 196 26.79 -13.68 22.00
N ILE A 197 26.15 -14.14 20.92
CA ILE A 197 26.07 -15.55 20.55
C ILE A 197 27.45 -16.10 20.18
N ASP A 198 28.18 -15.44 19.27
CA ASP A 198 29.49 -15.87 18.78
C ASP A 198 30.55 -15.91 19.89
N SER A 199 30.49 -14.96 20.84
CA SER A 199 31.39 -14.92 22.00
C SER A 199 30.98 -15.87 23.14
N GLY A 200 29.82 -16.52 23.04
CA GLY A 200 29.26 -17.37 24.08
C GLY A 200 28.70 -16.61 25.30
N ALA A 201 28.64 -15.28 25.26
CA ALA A 201 28.01 -14.45 26.29
C ALA A 201 26.48 -14.67 26.35
N MET A 202 25.88 -15.07 25.23
CA MET A 202 24.48 -15.48 25.12
C MET A 202 24.39 -16.90 24.57
N LYS A 203 23.71 -17.80 25.29
CA LYS A 203 23.36 -19.13 24.79
C LYS A 203 21.97 -19.10 24.19
N VAL A 204 21.84 -19.58 22.95
CA VAL A 204 20.54 -19.80 22.31
C VAL A 204 20.09 -21.22 22.65
N ASP A 205 19.09 -21.34 23.52
CA ASP A 205 18.41 -22.61 23.76
C ASP A 205 17.16 -22.70 22.89
N ILE A 206 17.25 -23.49 21.82
CA ILE A 206 16.16 -23.70 20.86
C ILE A 206 15.09 -24.66 21.40
N GLN A 207 15.31 -25.25 22.58
CA GLN A 207 14.43 -26.19 23.26
C GLN A 207 13.85 -25.61 24.56
N ALA A 208 14.20 -24.38 24.92
CA ALA A 208 13.61 -23.68 26.05
C ALA A 208 12.13 -23.38 25.75
N ALA A 209 11.25 -24.19 26.34
CA ALA A 209 9.80 -24.03 26.32
C ALA A 209 9.34 -22.94 27.30
#